data_AF-F0RSI2-F1
#
_entry.id   AF-F0RSI2-F1
#
_cell.length_a   1.000
_cell.length_b   1.000
_cell.length_c   1.000
_cell.angle_alpha   90.00
_cell.angle_beta   90.00
_cell.angle_gamma   90.00
#
_symmetry.space_group_name_H-M   'P 1'
#
loop_
_entity.id
_entity.type
_entity.pdbx_description
1 polymer ?
#
loop_
_entity_poly.entity_id
_entity_poly.type
_entity_poly.pdbx_seq_one_letter_code
_entity_poly.pdbx_strand_id
1 'polypeptide(L)'
;MNKRLLLPILLLILLSAAGCQSYTARQGKDVITLPSSEQKPPVTKYSILEAEKQAALDAELAKQQEELRILEEQKHQQHVSLEQQQQKEAEEQRLLEQQQAEISRQKAWDEAQATIADLQTKLQANEIVIADLQTRLDATLQALTATEGQSGSTSEQLAATLQQLDDMTEAFNTVTYQANELEGLLTEQQVINRELQLLLSQAEEASLSQTAMLQNQHESEVQTLQTTIQNLGEEITILKAQLEEKAFTLEEKLRLEREREAEAKRIADQKQQELAMQEAELKRLMDEENAKKAALEEQYRQIPPLSSLTFPRIYTTDTPTAQLSEQSQLDIMLLPLDDAPWSEKGMAQEVVQSISDLSYPVLFVTGHMQNVIDVVRSMGQHAILVEGGAIITTLPIISSSKNGASVQLSEKKTLRLALAYLPEYEVLSTFASGGDWQTVQKRVTQARLDALKTIVGEGSITEPTIIGSSLFEPSHQDWNTFSPITYRQIDYLWPLSTFLEDAQFYDVYRATHFSSATDAGNTFVKKELKERIDYLFSRKLLPLSSSMLTIGGESVTDENGVARYGLVASFLVP
;
A
#
# COMPACT_ATOMS: atom_id res chain seq x y z
N MET A 1 26.40 -39.30 56.69
CA MET A 1 27.15 -39.37 55.41
C MET A 1 27.51 -37.96 54.95
N ASN A 2 28.74 -37.79 54.47
CA ASN A 2 29.56 -36.59 54.60
C ASN A 2 29.20 -35.45 53.63
N LYS A 3 28.76 -34.30 54.17
CA LYS A 3 28.57 -33.00 53.48
C LYS A 3 29.89 -32.27 53.13
N ARG A 4 31.00 -32.99 52.90
CA ARG A 4 32.33 -32.41 52.64
C ARG A 4 32.89 -32.66 51.23
N LEU A 5 32.08 -33.20 50.32
CA LEU A 5 32.51 -33.56 48.95
C LEU A 5 31.77 -32.85 47.81
N LEU A 6 30.76 -32.02 48.11
CA LEU A 6 29.99 -31.29 47.08
C LEU A 6 30.62 -29.97 46.63
N LEU A 7 31.45 -29.34 47.49
CA LEU A 7 32.11 -28.07 47.18
C LEU A 7 33.25 -28.18 46.14
N PRO A 8 34.13 -29.20 46.15
CA PRO A 8 35.20 -29.30 45.15
C PRO A 8 34.70 -29.71 43.76
N ILE A 9 33.54 -30.39 43.66
CA ILE A 9 32.94 -30.80 42.38
C ILE A 9 32.27 -29.60 41.69
N LEU A 10 31.65 -28.69 42.46
CA LEU A 10 31.06 -27.46 41.91
C LEU A 10 32.14 -26.46 41.45
N LEU A 11 33.30 -26.43 42.11
CA LEU A 11 34.44 -25.58 41.74
C LEU A 11 35.13 -26.06 40.45
N LEU A 12 35.14 -27.38 40.20
CA LEU A 12 35.74 -27.97 38.99
C LEU A 12 34.93 -27.65 37.72
N ILE A 13 33.60 -27.50 37.83
CA ILE A 13 32.70 -27.15 36.72
C ILE A 13 32.78 -25.64 36.38
N LEU A 14 33.09 -24.80 37.37
CA LEU A 14 33.27 -23.36 37.20
C LEU A 14 34.64 -22.97 36.61
N LEU A 15 35.64 -23.86 36.67
CA LEU A 15 36.97 -23.66 36.07
C LEU A 15 37.10 -24.19 34.64
N SER A 16 36.14 -24.97 34.14
CA SER A 16 36.12 -25.48 32.75
C SER A 16 35.43 -24.55 31.73
N ALA A 17 34.97 -23.37 32.13
CA ALA A 17 34.32 -22.40 31.23
C ALA A 17 34.99 -21.00 31.21
N ALA A 18 36.19 -20.87 31.77
CA ALA A 18 36.98 -19.63 31.73
C ALA A 18 38.36 -19.87 31.11
N GLY A 19 38.52 -19.47 29.84
CA GLY A 19 39.83 -19.06 29.31
C GLY A 19 40.31 -19.77 28.04
N CYS A 20 39.97 -19.18 26.88
CA CYS A 20 40.84 -18.91 25.71
C CYS A 20 39.93 -18.37 24.58
N GLN A 21 39.67 -17.06 24.50
CA GLN A 21 40.45 -16.01 23.82
C GLN A 21 40.48 -16.08 22.27
N SER A 22 40.05 -14.96 21.66
CA SER A 22 40.62 -14.31 20.45
C SER A 22 40.10 -14.65 19.05
N TYR A 23 38.93 -14.10 18.66
CA TYR A 23 38.52 -13.64 17.30
C TYR A 23 37.04 -13.21 17.48
N THR A 24 36.51 -12.00 17.28
CA THR A 24 36.74 -10.92 16.33
C THR A 24 36.16 -9.61 16.91
N ALA A 25 37.01 -8.74 17.45
CA ALA A 25 36.66 -7.34 17.65
C ALA A 25 36.89 -6.58 16.34
N ARG A 26 35.96 -6.68 15.36
CA ARG A 26 35.88 -5.70 14.24
C ARG A 26 34.58 -5.65 13.42
N GLN A 27 33.52 -6.40 13.73
CA GLN A 27 32.28 -6.38 12.91
C GLN A 27 30.99 -6.52 13.75
N GLY A 28 30.77 -5.61 14.70
CA GLY A 28 29.55 -5.60 15.50
C GLY A 28 29.25 -4.24 16.13
N LYS A 29 29.70 -3.15 15.50
CA LYS A 29 29.41 -1.78 15.91
C LYS A 29 28.17 -1.18 15.23
N ASP A 30 27.43 -1.99 14.46
CA ASP A 30 26.23 -1.57 13.72
C ASP A 30 24.91 -2.20 14.20
N VAL A 31 24.91 -3.02 15.26
CA VAL A 31 23.67 -3.69 15.70
C VAL A 31 23.62 -3.85 17.22
N ILE A 32 23.46 -2.74 17.95
CA ILE A 32 22.84 -2.72 19.29
C ILE A 32 21.94 -1.48 19.36
N THR A 33 20.70 -1.61 18.90
CA THR A 33 19.58 -0.79 19.35
C THR A 33 18.96 -1.47 20.57
N LEU A 34 19.00 -0.76 21.70
CA LEU A 34 18.21 -1.10 22.89
C LEU A 34 16.71 -1.09 22.51
N PRO A 35 15.91 -2.06 22.97
CA PRO A 35 14.47 -2.01 22.78
C PRO A 35 13.90 -0.95 23.73
N SER A 36 13.67 0.25 23.20
CA SER A 36 12.85 1.26 23.86
C SER A 36 11.41 0.76 23.89
N SER A 37 10.83 0.71 25.08
CA SER A 37 9.42 0.38 25.27
C SER A 37 8.53 1.32 24.44
N GLU A 38 7.88 0.80 23.38
CA GLU A 38 6.67 1.42 22.86
C GLU A 38 5.50 1.11 23.81
N GLN A 39 5.49 1.80 24.95
CA GLN A 39 4.23 2.24 25.51
C GLN A 39 3.84 3.48 24.70
N LYS A 40 2.81 3.39 23.84
CA LYS A 40 2.16 4.60 23.33
C LYS A 40 1.56 5.33 24.53
N PRO A 41 2.05 6.52 24.93
CA PRO A 41 1.35 7.30 25.93
C PRO A 41 0.00 7.74 25.33
N PRO A 42 -1.06 7.86 26.13
CA PRO A 42 -2.35 8.33 25.62
C PRO A 42 -2.16 9.74 25.06
N VAL A 43 -2.51 9.93 23.79
CA VAL A 43 -2.54 11.25 23.16
C VAL A 43 -3.60 12.07 23.89
N THR A 44 -3.15 12.97 24.75
CA THR A 44 -4.01 13.94 25.43
C THR A 44 -4.01 15.22 24.60
N LYS A 45 -5.10 15.99 24.63
CA LYS A 45 -5.23 17.27 23.89
C LYS A 45 -4.03 18.23 24.10
N TYR A 46 -3.30 18.09 25.20
CA TYR A 46 -2.11 18.89 25.51
C TYR A 46 -0.89 18.60 24.62
N SER A 47 -0.67 17.34 24.21
CA SER A 47 0.51 17.00 23.39
C SER A 47 0.40 17.48 21.94
N ILE A 48 -0.82 17.67 21.44
CA ILE A 48 -1.07 18.23 20.10
C ILE A 48 -0.85 19.76 20.14
N LEU A 49 -1.29 20.43 21.21
CA LEU A 49 -1.09 21.87 21.39
C LEU A 49 0.39 22.26 21.58
N GLU A 50 1.19 21.44 22.28
CA GLU A 50 2.63 21.67 22.38
C GLU A 50 3.36 21.46 21.04
N ALA A 51 2.96 20.45 20.26
CA ALA A 51 3.53 20.22 18.93
C ALA A 51 3.19 21.35 17.95
N GLU A 52 1.95 21.87 17.95
CA GLU A 52 1.56 23.03 17.14
C GLU A 52 2.30 24.30 17.56
N LYS A 53 2.49 24.51 18.88
CA LYS A 53 3.22 25.68 19.39
C LYS A 53 4.71 25.62 19.05
N GLN A 54 5.31 24.44 19.06
CA GLN A 54 6.71 24.24 18.67
C GLN A 54 6.88 24.45 17.16
N ALA A 55 5.98 23.90 16.33
CA ALA A 55 6.00 24.10 14.88
C ALA A 55 5.80 25.57 14.48
N ALA A 56 4.95 26.31 15.20
CA ALA A 56 4.78 27.74 14.99
C ALA A 56 6.03 28.55 15.37
N LEU A 57 6.74 28.15 16.45
CA LEU A 57 7.98 28.80 16.87
C LEU A 57 9.11 28.55 15.85
N ASP A 58 9.22 27.33 15.34
CA ASP A 58 10.24 26.94 14.36
C ASP A 58 9.99 27.63 12.99
N ALA A 59 8.71 27.79 12.60
CA ALA A 59 8.35 28.53 11.39
C ALA A 59 8.67 30.03 11.48
N GLU A 60 8.44 30.66 12.64
CA GLU A 60 8.79 32.07 12.85
C GLU A 60 10.31 32.28 12.87
N LEU A 61 11.06 31.33 13.44
CA LEU A 61 12.53 31.38 13.46
C LEU A 61 13.13 31.23 12.06
N ALA A 62 12.57 30.33 11.23
CA ALA A 62 12.97 30.17 9.83
C ALA A 62 12.69 31.43 9.00
N LYS A 63 11.56 32.10 9.26
CA LYS A 63 11.22 33.35 8.58
C LYS A 63 12.17 34.49 8.94
N GLN A 64 12.56 34.62 10.22
CA GLN A 64 13.56 35.61 10.64
C GLN A 64 14.95 35.35 10.03
N GLN A 65 15.34 34.08 9.89
CA GLN A 65 16.61 33.72 9.27
C GLN A 65 16.64 34.08 7.78
N GLU A 66 15.53 33.89 7.06
CA GLU A 66 15.46 34.26 5.64
C GLU A 66 15.42 35.78 5.44
N GLU A 67 14.73 36.53 6.29
CA GLU A 67 14.74 38.00 6.25
C GLU A 67 16.16 38.58 6.49
N LEU A 68 16.93 37.99 7.41
CA LEU A 68 18.33 38.38 7.62
C LEU A 68 19.21 38.08 6.41
N ARG A 69 19.02 36.93 5.77
CA ARG A 69 19.79 36.54 4.57
C ARG A 69 19.54 37.49 3.41
N ILE A 70 18.28 37.86 3.17
CA ILE A 70 17.90 38.83 2.13
C ILE A 70 18.50 40.22 2.41
N LEU A 71 18.52 40.65 3.68
CA LEU A 71 19.10 41.95 4.06
C LEU A 71 20.63 41.98 3.87
N GLU A 72 21.34 40.89 4.19
CA GLU A 72 22.78 40.77 3.96
C GLU A 72 23.12 40.77 2.48
N GLU A 73 22.33 40.08 1.66
CA GLU A 73 22.53 40.02 0.20
C GLU A 73 22.29 41.40 -0.46
N GLN A 74 21.29 42.16 0.00
CA GLN A 74 21.06 43.54 -0.44
C GLN A 74 22.21 44.49 -0.08
N LYS A 75 22.76 44.38 1.15
CA LYS A 75 23.93 45.17 1.57
C LYS A 75 25.17 44.82 0.75
N HIS A 76 25.38 43.53 0.45
CA HIS A 76 26.51 43.10 -0.37
C HIS A 76 26.42 43.65 -1.80
N GLN A 77 25.22 43.60 -2.41
CA GLN A 77 25.01 44.15 -3.75
C GLN A 77 25.20 45.68 -3.80
N GLN A 78 24.80 46.42 -2.77
CA GLN A 78 25.06 47.86 -2.69
C GLN A 78 26.55 48.19 -2.53
N HIS A 79 27.32 47.38 -1.82
CA HIS A 79 28.75 47.62 -1.64
C HIS A 79 29.53 47.40 -2.96
N VAL A 80 29.20 46.34 -3.69
CA VAL A 80 29.84 46.01 -4.97
C VAL A 80 29.57 47.07 -6.03
N SER A 81 28.35 47.63 -6.08
CA SER A 81 28.03 48.68 -7.07
C SER A 81 28.76 50.00 -6.78
N LEU A 82 28.95 50.35 -5.50
CA LEU A 82 29.67 51.56 -5.11
C LEU A 82 31.17 51.47 -5.45
N GLU A 83 31.80 50.32 -5.22
CA GLU A 83 33.21 50.09 -5.55
C GLU A 83 33.47 50.16 -7.06
N GLN A 84 32.56 49.61 -7.88
CA GLN A 84 32.67 49.69 -9.35
C GLN A 84 32.55 51.12 -9.87
N GLN A 85 31.76 51.97 -9.22
CA GLN A 85 31.62 53.37 -9.61
C GLN A 85 32.88 54.18 -9.28
N GLN A 86 33.49 53.95 -8.11
CA GLN A 86 34.72 54.64 -7.71
C GLN A 86 35.92 54.28 -8.59
N GLN A 87 36.01 53.03 -9.07
CA GLN A 87 37.09 52.62 -9.97
C GLN A 87 37.03 53.33 -11.33
N LYS A 88 35.83 53.53 -11.87
CA LYS A 88 35.65 54.24 -13.17
C LYS A 88 36.04 55.71 -13.09
N GLU A 89 35.66 56.41 -12.02
CA GLU A 89 36.00 57.83 -11.84
C GLU A 89 37.52 58.06 -11.69
N ALA A 90 38.23 57.14 -11.03
CA ALA A 90 39.68 57.24 -10.86
C ALA A 90 40.47 57.02 -12.17
N GLU A 91 39.96 56.17 -13.07
CA GLU A 91 40.60 55.89 -14.36
C GLU A 91 40.42 57.05 -15.35
N GLU A 92 39.25 57.70 -15.34
CA GLU A 92 38.94 58.85 -16.19
C GLU A 92 39.82 60.08 -15.83
N GLN A 93 40.09 60.31 -14.55
CA GLN A 93 40.99 61.40 -14.11
C GLN A 93 42.44 61.21 -14.58
N ARG A 94 42.96 59.97 -14.54
CA ARG A 94 44.35 59.70 -14.99
C ARG A 94 44.55 59.94 -16.48
N LEU A 95 43.55 59.64 -17.30
CA LEU A 95 43.62 59.84 -18.75
C LEU A 95 43.69 61.34 -19.10
N LEU A 96 42.95 62.17 -18.37
CA LEU A 96 42.88 63.62 -18.61
C LEU A 96 44.22 64.32 -18.27
N GLU A 97 44.89 63.90 -17.20
CA GLU A 97 46.20 64.43 -16.79
C GLU A 97 47.30 64.11 -17.81
N GLN A 98 47.29 62.90 -18.39
CA GLN A 98 48.28 62.52 -19.41
C GLN A 98 48.16 63.36 -20.69
N GLN A 99 46.94 63.63 -21.16
CA GLN A 99 46.72 64.47 -22.35
C GLN A 99 47.21 65.92 -22.17
N GLN A 100 47.07 66.50 -20.97
CA GLN A 100 47.53 67.86 -20.69
C GLN A 100 49.06 67.98 -20.70
N ALA A 101 49.77 66.97 -20.23
CA ALA A 101 51.23 66.96 -20.22
C ALA A 101 51.82 66.94 -21.63
N GLU A 102 51.21 66.20 -22.56
CA GLU A 102 51.70 66.05 -23.94
C GLU A 102 51.57 67.36 -24.75
N ILE A 103 50.44 68.07 -24.60
CA ILE A 103 50.21 69.38 -25.26
C ILE A 103 51.24 70.43 -24.82
N SER A 104 51.65 70.41 -23.55
CA SER A 104 52.61 71.39 -23.01
C SER A 104 54.02 71.25 -23.60
N ARG A 105 54.45 70.01 -23.89
CA ARG A 105 55.77 69.73 -24.48
C ARG A 105 55.87 70.17 -25.93
N GLN A 106 54.81 69.95 -26.71
CA GLN A 106 54.80 70.32 -28.13
C GLN A 106 54.98 71.84 -28.32
N LYS A 107 54.33 72.63 -27.46
CA LYS A 107 54.40 74.10 -27.52
C LYS A 107 55.79 74.66 -27.26
N ALA A 108 56.54 74.07 -26.33
CA ALA A 108 57.89 74.53 -25.99
C ALA A 108 58.89 74.28 -27.13
N TRP A 109 58.68 73.24 -27.92
CA TRP A 109 59.52 72.90 -29.07
C TRP A 109 59.38 73.91 -30.21
N ASP A 110 58.15 74.31 -30.52
CA ASP A 110 57.84 75.24 -31.61
C ASP A 110 58.42 76.65 -31.34
N GLU A 111 58.43 77.10 -30.07
CA GLU A 111 59.00 78.40 -29.65
C GLU A 111 60.54 78.46 -29.83
N ALA A 112 61.24 77.34 -29.61
CA ALA A 112 62.69 77.27 -29.77
C ALA A 112 63.12 77.38 -31.25
N GLN A 113 62.39 76.72 -32.17
CA GLN A 113 62.68 76.80 -33.61
C GLN A 113 62.48 78.21 -34.17
N ALA A 114 61.44 78.93 -33.73
CA ALA A 114 61.17 80.29 -34.19
C ALA A 114 62.31 81.27 -33.83
N THR A 115 62.94 81.09 -32.66
CA THR A 115 64.01 81.96 -32.18
C THR A 115 65.30 81.81 -32.99
N ILE A 116 65.60 80.60 -33.48
CA ILE A 116 66.79 80.33 -34.31
C ILE A 116 66.69 81.00 -35.68
N ALA A 117 65.51 80.97 -36.30
CA ALA A 117 65.29 81.59 -37.61
C ALA A 117 65.46 83.12 -37.57
N ASP A 118 65.06 83.77 -36.48
CA ASP A 118 65.24 85.22 -36.29
C ASP A 118 66.72 85.61 -36.19
N LEU A 119 67.51 84.84 -35.43
CA LEU A 119 68.95 85.11 -35.23
C LEU A 119 69.75 84.92 -36.52
N GLN A 120 69.45 83.90 -37.33
CA GLN A 120 70.12 83.68 -38.63
C GLN A 120 69.85 84.83 -39.61
N THR A 121 68.63 85.37 -39.59
CA THR A 121 68.26 86.49 -40.46
C THR A 121 69.03 87.76 -40.09
N LYS A 122 69.22 88.02 -38.79
CA LYS A 122 70.00 89.16 -38.28
C LYS A 122 71.48 89.05 -38.62
N LEU A 123 72.05 87.85 -38.57
CA LEU A 123 73.45 87.62 -38.92
C LEU A 123 73.73 87.93 -40.40
N GLN A 124 72.88 87.41 -41.31
CA GLN A 124 73.01 87.71 -42.75
C GLN A 124 72.86 89.20 -43.07
N ALA A 125 71.98 89.91 -42.37
CA ALA A 125 71.81 91.36 -42.56
C ALA A 125 73.09 92.13 -42.20
N ASN A 126 73.79 91.74 -41.13
CA ASN A 126 75.04 92.39 -40.71
C ASN A 126 76.21 92.08 -41.64
N GLU A 127 76.33 90.85 -42.16
CA GLU A 127 77.35 90.50 -43.16
C GLU A 127 77.26 91.37 -44.41
N ILE A 128 76.05 91.67 -44.87
CA ILE A 128 75.80 92.55 -46.01
C ILE A 128 76.26 94.00 -45.72
N VAL A 129 76.00 94.50 -44.52
CA VAL A 129 76.41 95.87 -44.11
C VAL A 129 77.93 95.99 -44.02
N ILE A 130 78.62 94.96 -43.52
CA ILE A 130 80.09 94.93 -43.47
C ILE A 130 80.69 94.99 -44.87
N ALA A 131 80.16 94.19 -45.80
CA ALA A 131 80.63 94.16 -47.19
C ALA A 131 80.45 95.52 -47.91
N ASP A 132 79.33 96.22 -47.70
CA ASP A 132 79.10 97.57 -48.24
C ASP A 132 80.09 98.59 -47.65
N LEU A 133 80.30 98.55 -46.33
CA LEU A 133 81.26 99.45 -45.66
C LEU A 133 82.69 99.21 -46.12
N GLN A 134 83.11 97.95 -46.32
CA GLN A 134 84.42 97.60 -46.87
C GLN A 134 84.60 98.15 -48.29
N THR A 135 83.59 97.98 -49.14
CA THR A 135 83.62 98.47 -50.53
C THR A 135 83.72 100.01 -50.57
N ARG A 136 83.01 100.69 -49.66
CA ARG A 136 83.09 102.15 -49.52
C ARG A 136 84.44 102.61 -48.97
N LEU A 137 85.01 101.87 -48.01
CA LEU A 137 86.33 102.17 -47.47
C LEU A 137 87.41 102.06 -48.55
N ASP A 138 87.38 100.99 -49.35
CA ASP A 138 88.31 100.78 -50.47
C ASP A 138 88.15 101.85 -51.55
N ALA A 139 86.92 102.24 -51.88
CA ALA A 139 86.65 103.33 -52.83
C ALA A 139 87.18 104.68 -52.32
N THR A 140 87.09 104.93 -51.02
CA THR A 140 87.57 106.17 -50.39
C THR A 140 89.11 106.19 -50.31
N LEU A 141 89.74 105.05 -50.01
CA LEU A 141 91.20 104.89 -50.06
C LEU A 141 91.77 105.05 -51.48
N GLN A 142 91.06 104.56 -52.50
CA GLN A 142 91.41 104.81 -53.92
C GLN A 142 91.26 106.28 -54.32
N ALA A 143 90.23 106.98 -53.83
CA ALA A 143 90.06 108.41 -54.06
C ALA A 143 91.15 109.25 -53.36
N LEU A 144 91.61 108.82 -52.17
CA LEU A 144 92.70 109.46 -51.44
C LEU A 144 94.05 109.32 -52.18
N THR A 145 94.34 108.12 -52.69
CA THR A 145 95.55 107.87 -53.51
C THR A 145 95.49 108.59 -54.86
N ALA A 146 94.31 108.77 -55.45
CA ALA A 146 94.13 109.56 -56.66
C ALA A 146 94.33 111.08 -56.44
N THR A 147 94.01 111.58 -55.24
CA THR A 147 94.22 113.00 -54.87
C THR A 147 95.67 113.32 -54.51
N GLU A 148 96.45 112.36 -53.97
CA GLU A 148 97.91 112.50 -53.81
C GLU A 148 98.68 112.58 -55.15
N GLY A 149 98.14 112.00 -56.23
CA GLY A 149 98.77 111.96 -57.56
C GLY A 149 98.61 113.22 -58.43
N GLN A 150 97.75 114.17 -58.05
CA GLN A 150 97.52 115.42 -58.78
C GLN A 150 98.05 116.63 -58.00
N SER A 151 99.34 116.91 -58.17
CA SER A 151 99.93 118.19 -57.76
C SER A 151 99.41 119.32 -58.65
N GLY A 152 98.24 119.88 -58.29
CA GLY A 152 97.63 121.10 -58.84
C GLY A 152 96.18 121.37 -58.38
N SER A 153 96.00 121.99 -57.19
CA SER A 153 94.75 122.46 -56.52
C SER A 153 93.93 121.36 -55.78
N THR A 154 93.42 121.45 -54.54
CA THR A 154 93.39 122.46 -53.45
C THR A 154 93.07 121.73 -52.12
N SER A 155 93.62 122.16 -50.97
CA SER A 155 93.66 121.41 -49.69
C SER A 155 92.34 121.18 -48.93
N GLU A 156 91.22 121.81 -49.32
CA GLU A 156 89.92 121.65 -48.65
C GLU A 156 89.27 120.29 -48.93
N GLN A 157 89.47 119.73 -50.13
CA GLN A 157 88.91 118.42 -50.49
C GLN A 157 89.60 117.28 -49.75
N LEU A 158 90.90 117.41 -49.47
CA LEU A 158 91.70 116.43 -48.73
C LEU A 158 91.29 116.38 -47.23
N ALA A 159 91.00 117.54 -46.63
CA ALA A 159 90.57 117.60 -45.23
C ALA A 159 89.16 116.99 -45.03
N ALA A 160 88.23 117.23 -45.95
CA ALA A 160 86.88 116.63 -45.91
C ALA A 160 86.91 115.11 -46.13
N THR A 161 87.75 114.62 -47.05
CA THR A 161 87.90 113.17 -47.28
C THR A 161 88.60 112.47 -46.12
N LEU A 162 89.56 113.11 -45.44
CA LEU A 162 90.20 112.56 -44.24
C LEU A 162 89.22 112.44 -43.07
N GLN A 163 88.36 113.45 -42.81
CA GLN A 163 87.36 113.35 -41.75
C GLN A 163 86.33 112.25 -42.05
N GLN A 164 85.90 112.12 -43.30
CA GLN A 164 84.94 111.10 -43.71
C GLN A 164 85.54 109.68 -43.65
N LEU A 165 86.85 109.54 -43.84
CA LEU A 165 87.60 108.30 -43.64
C LEU A 165 87.70 107.92 -42.16
N ASP A 166 87.90 108.90 -41.27
CA ASP A 166 88.02 108.67 -39.82
C ASP A 166 86.67 108.24 -39.22
N ASP A 167 85.58 108.95 -39.55
CA ASP A 167 84.21 108.59 -39.13
C ASP A 167 83.80 107.21 -39.66
N MET A 168 84.20 106.86 -40.89
CA MET A 168 83.96 105.53 -41.47
C MET A 168 84.79 104.43 -40.81
N THR A 169 86.02 104.73 -40.40
CA THR A 169 86.91 103.78 -39.73
C THR A 169 86.39 103.46 -38.33
N GLU A 170 85.87 104.46 -37.61
CA GLU A 170 85.25 104.26 -36.29
C GLU A 170 83.95 103.45 -36.39
N ALA A 171 83.10 103.73 -37.39
CA ALA A 171 81.90 102.93 -37.67
C ALA A 171 82.23 101.48 -38.07
N PHE A 172 83.24 101.28 -38.92
CA PHE A 172 83.71 99.95 -39.32
C PHE A 172 84.21 99.13 -38.13
N ASN A 173 84.99 99.75 -37.24
CA ASN A 173 85.49 99.08 -36.03
C ASN A 173 84.35 98.69 -35.06
N THR A 174 83.34 99.54 -34.92
CA THR A 174 82.18 99.27 -34.04
C THR A 174 81.34 98.11 -34.56
N VAL A 175 81.06 98.07 -35.88
CA VAL A 175 80.30 96.98 -36.50
C VAL A 175 81.10 95.67 -36.50
N THR A 176 82.42 95.74 -36.71
CA THR A 176 83.30 94.56 -36.65
C THR A 176 83.33 93.95 -35.24
N TYR A 177 83.33 94.78 -34.20
CA TYR A 177 83.23 94.31 -32.81
C TYR A 177 81.90 93.59 -32.54
N GLN A 178 80.77 94.16 -32.98
CA GLN A 178 79.45 93.55 -32.83
C GLN A 178 79.29 92.25 -33.64
N ALA A 179 79.91 92.16 -34.82
CA ALA A 179 79.92 90.95 -35.63
C ALA A 179 80.69 89.81 -34.96
N ASN A 180 81.85 90.10 -34.36
CA ASN A 180 82.63 89.10 -33.61
C ASN A 180 81.90 88.61 -32.34
N GLU A 181 81.16 89.49 -31.65
CA GLU A 181 80.35 89.10 -30.49
C GLU A 181 79.16 88.19 -30.90
N LEU A 182 78.51 88.50 -32.03
CA LEU A 182 77.47 87.65 -32.60
C LEU A 182 77.99 86.31 -33.13
N GLU A 183 79.20 86.28 -33.71
CA GLU A 183 79.87 85.04 -34.12
C GLU A 183 80.21 84.16 -32.89
N GLY A 184 80.62 84.79 -31.78
CA GLY A 184 80.80 84.12 -30.49
C GLY A 184 79.49 83.51 -29.96
N LEU A 185 78.39 84.27 -29.98
CA LEU A 185 77.08 83.77 -29.56
C LEU A 185 76.54 82.68 -30.51
N LEU A 186 76.77 82.80 -31.81
CA LEU A 186 76.37 81.79 -32.80
C LEU A 186 77.16 80.49 -32.61
N THR A 187 78.47 80.57 -32.33
CA THR A 187 79.29 79.39 -32.07
C THR A 187 78.92 78.70 -30.76
N GLU A 188 78.64 79.44 -29.69
CA GLU A 188 78.08 78.86 -28.47
C GLU A 188 76.72 78.19 -28.73
N GLN A 189 75.85 78.81 -29.51
CA GLN A 189 74.53 78.25 -29.84
C GLN A 189 74.63 77.02 -30.78
N GLN A 190 75.64 76.96 -31.65
CA GLN A 190 75.97 75.78 -32.46
C GLN A 190 76.51 74.63 -31.61
N VAL A 191 77.33 74.91 -30.59
CA VAL A 191 77.79 73.90 -29.63
C VAL A 191 76.62 73.35 -28.83
N ILE A 192 75.74 74.22 -28.31
CA ILE A 192 74.51 73.81 -27.61
C ILE A 192 73.62 72.96 -28.52
N ASN A 193 73.43 73.34 -29.78
CA ASN A 193 72.65 72.54 -30.74
C ASN A 193 73.30 71.19 -31.05
N ARG A 194 74.64 71.11 -31.08
CA ARG A 194 75.35 69.85 -31.29
C ARG A 194 75.19 68.92 -30.08
N GLU A 195 75.23 69.46 -28.86
CA GLU A 195 74.91 68.72 -27.63
C GLU A 195 73.44 68.31 -27.59
N LEU A 196 72.51 69.17 -28.02
CA LEU A 196 71.09 68.86 -28.15
C LEU A 196 70.84 67.76 -29.17
N GLN A 197 71.51 67.78 -30.33
CA GLN A 197 71.44 66.71 -31.33
C GLN A 197 72.01 65.39 -30.79
N LEU A 198 73.08 65.45 -29.99
CA LEU A 198 73.68 64.26 -29.39
C LEU A 198 72.81 63.69 -28.25
N LEU A 199 72.14 64.54 -27.48
CA LEU A 199 71.13 64.13 -26.50
C LEU A 199 69.87 63.61 -27.18
N LEU A 200 69.43 64.21 -28.29
CA LEU A 200 68.30 63.73 -29.09
C LEU A 200 68.60 62.36 -29.72
N SER A 201 69.81 62.14 -30.25
CA SER A 201 70.18 60.83 -30.79
C SER A 201 70.29 59.77 -29.69
N GLN A 202 70.84 60.12 -28.52
CA GLN A 202 70.85 59.21 -27.37
C GLN A 202 69.43 58.94 -26.84
N ALA A 203 68.54 59.93 -26.86
CA ALA A 203 67.14 59.77 -26.47
C ALA A 203 66.34 58.95 -27.51
N GLU A 204 66.61 59.11 -28.80
CA GLU A 204 66.04 58.29 -29.87
C GLU A 204 66.53 56.84 -29.76
N GLU A 205 67.81 56.61 -29.49
CA GLU A 205 68.37 55.27 -29.33
C GLU A 205 67.83 54.59 -28.07
N ALA A 206 67.68 55.33 -26.97
CA ALA A 206 66.99 54.87 -25.76
C ALA A 206 65.49 54.62 -26.01
N SER A 207 64.81 55.47 -26.78
CA SER A 207 63.40 55.30 -27.16
C SER A 207 63.20 54.10 -28.09
N LEU A 208 64.09 53.87 -29.06
CA LEU A 208 64.10 52.69 -29.94
C LEU A 208 64.36 51.40 -29.15
N SER A 209 65.28 51.43 -28.19
CA SER A 209 65.52 50.31 -27.29
C SER A 209 64.32 50.04 -26.38
N GLN A 210 63.69 51.08 -25.83
CA GLN A 210 62.52 50.98 -24.96
C GLN A 210 61.27 50.53 -25.74
N THR A 211 61.07 51.01 -26.97
CA THR A 211 59.97 50.56 -27.84
C THR A 211 60.17 49.13 -28.32
N ALA A 212 61.40 48.70 -28.61
CA ALA A 212 61.70 47.29 -28.90
C ALA A 212 61.49 46.38 -27.68
N MET A 213 61.83 46.84 -26.47
CA MET A 213 61.51 46.11 -25.23
C MET A 213 60.01 46.05 -24.98
N LEU A 214 59.28 47.16 -25.15
CA LEU A 214 57.83 47.19 -25.02
C LEU A 214 57.13 46.34 -26.08
N GLN A 215 57.63 46.30 -27.32
CA GLN A 215 57.09 45.40 -28.35
C GLN A 215 57.31 43.93 -27.99
N ASN A 216 58.51 43.54 -27.55
CA ASN A 216 58.76 42.17 -27.10
C ASN A 216 57.93 41.81 -25.86
N GLN A 217 57.75 42.75 -24.93
CA GLN A 217 56.92 42.57 -23.75
C GLN A 217 55.45 42.44 -24.12
N HIS A 218 54.97 43.25 -25.07
CA HIS A 218 53.61 43.18 -25.59
C HIS A 218 53.36 41.89 -26.38
N GLU A 219 54.32 41.44 -27.19
CA GLU A 219 54.22 40.17 -27.92
C GLU A 219 54.19 38.98 -26.97
N SER A 220 55.01 39.01 -25.91
CA SER A 220 54.95 38.04 -24.81
C SER A 220 53.60 38.08 -24.10
N GLU A 221 53.09 39.27 -23.75
CA GLU A 221 51.79 39.44 -23.08
C GLU A 221 50.65 38.93 -23.96
N VAL A 222 50.65 39.24 -25.26
CA VAL A 222 49.67 38.76 -26.23
C VAL A 222 49.71 37.23 -26.34
N GLN A 223 50.89 36.60 -26.34
CA GLN A 223 50.99 35.14 -26.31
C GLN A 223 50.46 34.54 -25.02
N THR A 224 50.76 35.12 -23.85
CA THR A 224 50.18 34.65 -22.57
C THR A 224 48.67 34.85 -22.52
N LEU A 225 48.15 35.96 -23.03
CA LEU A 225 46.72 36.22 -23.12
C LEU A 225 46.04 35.27 -24.10
N GLN A 226 46.63 34.97 -25.25
CA GLN A 226 46.12 33.96 -26.18
C GLN A 226 46.08 32.56 -25.53
N THR A 227 47.14 32.18 -24.81
CA THR A 227 47.19 30.90 -24.10
C THR A 227 46.12 30.86 -22.99
N THR A 228 45.92 31.97 -22.28
CA THR A 228 44.89 32.09 -21.24
C THR A 228 43.48 32.02 -21.84
N ILE A 229 43.23 32.70 -22.97
CA ILE A 229 41.97 32.64 -23.70
C ILE A 229 41.69 31.21 -24.19
N GLN A 230 42.71 30.51 -24.68
CA GLN A 230 42.56 29.14 -25.14
C GLN A 230 42.25 28.18 -23.97
N ASN A 231 42.97 28.29 -22.85
CA ASN A 231 42.70 27.51 -21.64
C ASN A 231 41.30 27.81 -21.06
N LEU A 232 40.89 29.07 -21.00
CA LEU A 232 39.54 29.46 -20.57
C LEU A 232 38.47 28.96 -21.55
N GLY A 233 38.77 28.93 -22.86
CA GLY A 233 37.89 28.34 -23.87
C GLY A 233 37.69 26.83 -23.67
N GLU A 234 38.77 26.11 -23.33
CA GLU A 234 38.70 24.70 -22.98
C GLU A 234 37.91 24.48 -21.68
N GLU A 235 38.15 25.27 -20.63
CA GLU A 235 37.40 25.21 -19.38
C GLU A 235 35.90 25.50 -19.57
N ILE A 236 35.54 26.52 -20.37
CA ILE A 236 34.15 26.82 -20.70
C ILE A 236 33.48 25.64 -21.42
N THR A 237 34.22 24.96 -22.29
CA THR A 237 33.70 23.80 -23.03
C THR A 237 33.47 22.61 -22.10
N ILE A 238 34.40 22.36 -21.17
CA ILE A 238 34.26 21.32 -20.14
C ILE A 238 33.10 21.62 -19.20
N LEU A 239 32.97 22.86 -18.72
CA LEU A 239 31.89 23.29 -17.84
C LEU A 239 30.52 23.18 -18.52
N LYS A 240 30.41 23.52 -19.81
CA LYS A 240 29.19 23.30 -20.59
C LYS A 240 28.81 21.81 -20.66
N ALA A 241 29.77 20.94 -20.95
CA ALA A 241 29.52 19.50 -20.99
C ALA A 241 29.07 18.95 -19.62
N GLN A 242 29.70 19.40 -18.53
CA GLN A 242 29.29 19.03 -17.17
C GLN A 242 27.90 19.55 -16.82
N LEU A 243 27.54 20.76 -17.26
CA LEU A 243 26.23 21.33 -17.01
C LEU A 243 25.12 20.59 -17.79
N GLU A 244 25.39 20.18 -19.03
CA GLU A 244 24.49 19.32 -19.80
C GLU A 244 24.31 17.94 -19.17
N GLU A 245 25.39 17.31 -18.69
CA GLU A 245 25.32 16.03 -17.98
C GLU A 245 24.51 16.13 -16.67
N LYS A 246 24.70 17.22 -15.91
CA LYS A 246 23.93 17.49 -14.69
C LYS A 246 22.47 17.82 -14.98
N ALA A 247 22.18 18.54 -16.06
CA ALA A 247 20.81 18.80 -16.49
C ALA A 247 20.10 17.49 -16.88
N PHE A 248 20.76 16.62 -17.65
CA PHE A 248 20.22 15.32 -18.06
C PHE A 248 19.96 14.39 -16.86
N THR A 249 20.92 14.28 -15.93
CA THR A 249 20.75 13.45 -14.73
C THR A 249 19.66 13.96 -13.79
N LEU A 250 19.47 15.28 -13.71
CA LEU A 250 18.40 15.88 -12.92
C LEU A 250 17.02 15.65 -13.55
N GLU A 251 16.92 15.76 -14.88
CA GLU A 251 15.69 15.47 -15.62
C GLU A 251 15.28 13.99 -15.53
N GLU A 252 16.24 13.07 -15.62
CA GLU A 252 15.99 11.63 -15.46
C GLU A 252 15.56 11.27 -14.02
N LYS A 253 16.18 11.90 -13.01
CA LYS A 253 15.75 11.74 -11.62
C LYS A 253 14.32 12.24 -11.39
N LEU A 254 13.96 13.38 -11.97
CA LEU A 254 12.61 13.95 -11.91
C LEU A 254 11.57 13.05 -12.60
N ARG A 255 11.95 12.40 -13.72
CA ARG A 255 11.09 11.43 -14.39
C ARG A 255 10.83 10.20 -13.51
N LEU A 256 11.88 9.62 -12.93
CA LEU A 256 11.78 8.46 -12.04
C LEU A 256 10.96 8.74 -10.78
N GLU A 257 11.05 9.96 -10.25
CA GLU A 257 10.28 10.38 -9.07
C GLU A 257 8.77 10.48 -9.41
N ARG A 258 8.42 11.06 -10.56
CA ARG A 258 7.02 11.09 -11.05
C ARG A 258 6.47 9.69 -11.32
N GLU A 259 7.28 8.79 -11.87
CA GLU A 259 6.87 7.39 -12.09
C GLU A 259 6.59 6.67 -10.77
N ARG A 260 7.44 6.87 -9.75
CA ARG A 260 7.23 6.32 -8.40
C ARG A 260 6.00 6.89 -7.71
N GLU A 261 5.74 8.19 -7.83
CA GLU A 261 4.51 8.79 -7.28
C GLU A 261 3.25 8.24 -7.97
N ALA A 262 3.29 8.09 -9.30
CA ALA A 262 2.18 7.52 -10.06
C ALA A 262 1.94 6.03 -9.74
N GLU A 263 3.01 5.26 -9.48
CA GLU A 263 2.91 3.87 -9.04
C GLU A 263 2.41 3.77 -7.59
N ALA A 264 2.93 4.57 -6.67
CA ALA A 264 2.47 4.62 -5.29
C ALA A 264 0.99 4.99 -5.19
N LYS A 265 0.53 5.95 -6.01
CA LYS A 265 -0.89 6.32 -6.08
C LYS A 265 -1.75 5.17 -6.62
N ARG A 266 -1.32 4.47 -7.67
CA ARG A 266 -2.03 3.29 -8.19
C ARG A 266 -2.15 2.17 -7.16
N ILE A 267 -1.07 1.90 -6.41
CA ILE A 267 -1.08 0.88 -5.35
C ILE A 267 -2.01 1.30 -4.20
N ALA A 268 -2.01 2.58 -3.81
CA ALA A 268 -2.91 3.09 -2.78
C ALA A 268 -4.39 2.97 -3.20
N ASP A 269 -4.71 3.36 -4.45
CA ASP A 269 -6.07 3.26 -5.00
C ASP A 269 -6.52 1.78 -5.09
N GLN A 270 -5.63 0.88 -5.54
CA GLN A 270 -5.92 -0.56 -5.57
C GLN A 270 -6.18 -1.13 -4.17
N LYS A 271 -5.34 -0.79 -3.19
CA LYS A 271 -5.49 -1.25 -1.81
C LYS A 271 -6.77 -0.73 -1.16
N GLN A 272 -7.16 0.51 -1.48
CA GLN A 272 -8.41 1.09 -0.99
C GLN A 272 -9.64 0.41 -1.63
N GLN A 273 -9.59 0.08 -2.93
CA GLN A 273 -10.64 -0.71 -3.58
C GLN A 273 -10.73 -2.12 -3.01
N GLU A 274 -9.60 -2.77 -2.75
CA GLU A 274 -9.57 -4.12 -2.17
C GLU A 274 -10.17 -4.15 -0.75
N LEU A 275 -9.84 -3.16 0.09
CA LEU A 275 -10.45 -3.01 1.41
C LEU A 275 -11.96 -2.75 1.33
N ALA A 276 -12.41 -1.90 0.41
CA ALA A 276 -13.84 -1.63 0.22
C ALA A 276 -14.60 -2.89 -0.27
N MET A 277 -13.99 -3.70 -1.12
CA MET A 277 -14.56 -4.98 -1.54
C MET A 277 -14.64 -5.98 -0.37
N GLN A 278 -13.59 -6.09 0.45
CA GLN A 278 -13.59 -6.96 1.63
C GLN A 278 -14.64 -6.54 2.66
N GLU A 279 -14.79 -5.24 2.93
CA GLU A 279 -15.82 -4.73 3.83
C GLU A 279 -17.24 -4.99 3.29
N ALA A 280 -17.46 -4.81 1.98
CA ALA A 280 -18.73 -5.10 1.34
C ALA A 280 -19.07 -6.59 1.39
N GLU A 281 -18.10 -7.47 1.17
CA GLU A 281 -18.26 -8.93 1.28
C GLU A 281 -18.56 -9.35 2.71
N LEU A 282 -17.82 -8.84 3.69
CA LEU A 282 -18.06 -9.13 5.11
C LEU A 282 -19.45 -8.68 5.55
N LYS A 283 -19.89 -7.49 5.11
CA LYS A 283 -21.23 -6.98 5.38
C LYS A 283 -22.30 -7.89 4.76
N ARG A 284 -22.10 -8.33 3.51
CA ARG A 284 -23.03 -9.26 2.86
C ARG A 284 -23.14 -10.58 3.61
N LEU A 285 -22.02 -11.14 4.06
CA LEU A 285 -21.99 -12.36 4.86
C LEU A 285 -22.70 -12.20 6.20
N MET A 286 -22.50 -11.07 6.89
CA MET A 286 -23.22 -10.75 8.14
C MET A 286 -24.73 -10.59 7.92
N ASP A 287 -25.14 -9.90 6.84
CA ASP A 287 -26.55 -9.73 6.50
C ASP A 287 -27.19 -11.09 6.14
N GLU A 288 -26.49 -11.95 5.42
CA GLU A 288 -26.90 -13.33 5.13
C GLU A 288 -27.02 -14.18 6.42
N GLU A 289 -26.08 -14.08 7.36
CA GLU A 289 -26.14 -14.80 8.64
C GLU A 289 -27.29 -14.31 9.53
N ASN A 290 -27.50 -13.00 9.60
CA ASN A 290 -28.61 -12.40 10.33
C ASN A 290 -29.96 -12.79 9.73
N ALA A 291 -30.08 -12.82 8.40
CA ALA A 291 -31.27 -13.29 7.72
C ALA A 291 -31.55 -14.77 8.04
N LYS A 292 -30.52 -15.62 8.05
CA LYS A 292 -30.65 -17.03 8.46
C LYS A 292 -31.12 -17.18 9.91
N LYS A 293 -30.54 -16.41 10.84
CA LYS A 293 -30.95 -16.41 12.25
C LYS A 293 -32.39 -15.96 12.43
N ALA A 294 -32.79 -14.88 11.77
CA ALA A 294 -34.16 -14.38 11.83
C ALA A 294 -35.17 -15.39 11.24
N ALA A 295 -34.85 -16.02 10.11
CA ALA A 295 -35.67 -17.07 9.52
C ALA A 295 -35.82 -18.28 10.47
N LEU A 296 -34.72 -18.69 11.12
CA LEU A 296 -34.73 -19.77 12.10
C LEU A 296 -35.55 -19.41 13.35
N GLU A 297 -35.46 -18.18 13.84
CA GLU A 297 -36.29 -17.70 14.96
C GLU A 297 -37.78 -17.69 14.62
N GLU A 298 -38.15 -17.25 13.41
CA GLU A 298 -39.54 -17.27 12.96
C GLU A 298 -40.07 -18.70 12.83
N GLN A 299 -39.24 -19.61 12.31
CA GLN A 299 -39.52 -21.04 12.32
C GLN A 299 -39.74 -21.58 13.74
N TYR A 300 -38.87 -21.25 14.70
CA TYR A 300 -39.04 -21.68 16.10
C TYR A 300 -40.35 -21.18 16.73
N ARG A 301 -40.79 -19.97 16.38
CA ARG A 301 -42.06 -19.39 16.90
C ARG A 301 -43.30 -20.15 16.45
N GLN A 302 -43.24 -20.86 15.32
CA GLN A 302 -44.39 -21.62 14.83
C GLN A 302 -44.77 -22.80 15.74
N ILE A 303 -43.80 -23.38 16.45
CA ILE A 303 -44.02 -24.49 17.39
C ILE A 303 -44.08 -23.94 18.82
N PRO A 304 -45.29 -23.86 19.43
CA PRO A 304 -45.43 -23.32 20.77
C PRO A 304 -44.73 -24.22 21.81
N PRO A 305 -44.48 -23.70 23.02
CA PRO A 305 -43.97 -24.52 24.13
C PRO A 305 -44.86 -25.74 24.38
N LEU A 306 -44.23 -26.86 24.77
CA LEU A 306 -44.88 -28.16 24.96
C LEU A 306 -46.13 -28.08 25.85
N SER A 307 -46.11 -27.26 26.91
CA SER A 307 -47.23 -27.06 27.84
C SER A 307 -48.49 -26.46 27.21
N SER A 308 -48.37 -25.84 26.04
CA SER A 308 -49.46 -25.16 25.31
C SER A 308 -49.74 -25.78 23.94
N LEU A 309 -49.07 -26.89 23.62
CA LEU A 309 -49.20 -27.54 22.32
C LEU A 309 -50.57 -28.24 22.20
N THR A 310 -51.24 -28.04 21.07
CA THR A 310 -52.51 -28.68 20.72
C THR A 310 -52.36 -29.47 19.43
N PHE A 311 -53.04 -30.60 19.31
CA PHE A 311 -52.95 -31.47 18.13
C PHE A 311 -54.24 -31.46 17.30
N PRO A 312 -54.14 -31.52 15.96
CA PRO A 312 -52.92 -31.43 15.17
C PRO A 312 -52.33 -30.02 15.13
N ARG A 313 -51.01 -29.91 14.96
CA ARG A 313 -50.31 -28.64 14.71
C ARG A 313 -49.48 -28.77 13.44
N ILE A 314 -49.82 -27.95 12.45
CA ILE A 314 -49.07 -27.87 11.19
C ILE A 314 -47.90 -26.91 11.38
N TYR A 315 -46.72 -27.34 10.93
CA TYR A 315 -45.48 -26.60 10.87
C TYR A 315 -45.07 -26.48 9.40
N THR A 316 -45.03 -25.25 8.88
CA THR A 316 -44.79 -24.97 7.46
C THR A 316 -43.51 -24.18 7.29
N THR A 317 -42.70 -24.59 6.33
CA THR A 317 -41.41 -23.95 6.04
C THR A 317 -41.39 -23.46 4.59
N ASP A 318 -40.33 -22.75 4.20
CA ASP A 318 -40.16 -22.30 2.81
C ASP A 318 -39.70 -23.43 1.87
N THR A 319 -39.52 -24.66 2.37
CA THR A 319 -39.15 -25.79 1.50
C THR A 319 -40.26 -26.08 0.50
N PRO A 320 -39.96 -26.30 -0.79
CA PRO A 320 -40.99 -26.58 -1.77
C PRO A 320 -41.63 -27.95 -1.52
N THR A 321 -42.95 -28.02 -1.64
CA THR A 321 -43.65 -29.31 -1.70
C THR A 321 -43.58 -29.88 -3.11
N ALA A 322 -43.42 -31.18 -3.24
CA ALA A 322 -43.41 -31.89 -4.51
C ALA A 322 -44.48 -32.98 -4.55
N GLN A 323 -45.10 -33.16 -5.72
CA GLN A 323 -45.90 -34.34 -6.00
C GLN A 323 -45.02 -35.41 -6.65
N LEU A 324 -45.30 -36.67 -6.38
CA LEU A 324 -44.66 -37.79 -7.04
C LEU A 324 -45.29 -38.03 -8.42
N SER A 325 -44.49 -38.57 -9.35
CA SER A 325 -45.02 -39.02 -10.63
C SER A 325 -45.93 -40.25 -10.43
N GLU A 326 -46.91 -40.47 -11.32
CA GLU A 326 -47.88 -41.57 -11.16
C GLU A 326 -47.24 -42.98 -11.09
N GLN A 327 -46.00 -43.13 -11.57
CA GLN A 327 -45.24 -44.39 -11.56
C GLN A 327 -44.08 -44.40 -10.56
N SER A 328 -43.91 -43.33 -9.76
CA SER A 328 -42.85 -43.25 -8.77
C SER A 328 -43.13 -44.18 -7.59
N GLN A 329 -42.06 -44.78 -7.08
CA GLN A 329 -42.04 -45.43 -5.78
C GLN A 329 -42.17 -44.36 -4.68
N LEU A 330 -42.89 -44.70 -3.62
CA LEU A 330 -42.97 -43.90 -2.41
C LEU A 330 -42.07 -44.51 -1.34
N ASP A 331 -41.02 -43.79 -0.95
CA ASP A 331 -40.12 -44.18 0.13
C ASP A 331 -40.53 -43.50 1.43
N ILE A 332 -40.58 -44.27 2.52
CA ILE A 332 -41.00 -43.80 3.84
C ILE A 332 -40.03 -44.29 4.90
N MET A 333 -39.82 -43.45 5.90
CA MET A 333 -39.05 -43.77 7.10
C MET A 333 -39.91 -43.66 8.35
N LEU A 334 -39.64 -44.50 9.35
CA LEU A 334 -40.08 -44.38 10.72
C LEU A 334 -38.86 -44.24 11.62
N LEU A 335 -38.86 -43.17 12.42
CA LEU A 335 -37.85 -42.83 13.41
C LEU A 335 -38.44 -42.96 14.82
N PRO A 336 -38.27 -44.11 15.48
CA PRO A 336 -38.58 -44.25 16.88
C PRO A 336 -37.46 -43.61 17.73
N LEU A 337 -37.78 -42.52 18.40
CA LEU A 337 -36.89 -41.82 19.34
C LEU A 337 -37.11 -42.33 20.76
N ASP A 338 -36.21 -41.96 21.67
CA ASP A 338 -36.39 -42.21 23.10
C ASP A 338 -37.68 -41.58 23.62
N ASP A 339 -38.29 -42.27 24.56
CA ASP A 339 -39.55 -41.92 25.20
C ASP A 339 -39.32 -41.03 26.44
N ALA A 340 -38.06 -40.86 26.84
CA ALA A 340 -37.59 -39.82 27.75
C ALA A 340 -36.96 -38.63 26.98
N PRO A 341 -37.01 -37.39 27.51
CA PRO A 341 -36.29 -36.28 26.93
C PRO A 341 -34.77 -36.54 26.91
N TRP A 342 -34.11 -36.24 25.79
CA TRP A 342 -32.65 -36.37 25.70
C TRP A 342 -31.93 -35.46 26.70
N SER A 343 -30.94 -36.02 27.39
CA SER A 343 -30.05 -35.29 28.30
C SER A 343 -28.92 -34.55 27.56
N GLU A 344 -28.48 -35.09 26.43
CA GLU A 344 -27.35 -34.58 25.66
C GLU A 344 -27.78 -33.49 24.65
N LYS A 345 -27.05 -32.37 24.67
CA LYS A 345 -27.25 -31.30 23.68
C LYS A 345 -26.65 -31.73 22.34
N GLY A 346 -27.48 -31.82 21.31
CA GLY A 346 -27.04 -32.15 19.95
C GLY A 346 -27.62 -33.44 19.37
N MET A 347 -28.28 -34.27 20.21
CA MET A 347 -28.91 -35.53 19.76
C MET A 347 -29.81 -35.38 18.54
N ALA A 348 -30.63 -34.32 18.51
CA ALA A 348 -31.48 -34.02 17.35
C ALA A 348 -30.66 -33.84 16.06
N GLN A 349 -29.51 -33.16 16.13
CA GLN A 349 -28.64 -32.95 14.97
C GLN A 349 -27.96 -34.25 14.54
N GLU A 350 -27.53 -35.09 15.48
CA GLU A 350 -26.95 -36.40 15.15
C GLU A 350 -27.96 -37.30 14.44
N VAL A 351 -29.20 -37.35 14.94
CA VAL A 351 -30.30 -38.09 14.30
C VAL A 351 -30.53 -37.57 12.88
N VAL A 352 -30.70 -36.26 12.70
CA VAL A 352 -30.94 -35.65 11.38
C VAL A 352 -29.76 -35.87 10.43
N GLN A 353 -28.53 -35.73 10.91
CA GLN A 353 -27.34 -35.92 10.09
C GLN A 353 -27.22 -37.37 9.60
N SER A 354 -27.58 -38.34 10.45
CA SER A 354 -27.50 -39.77 10.13
C SER A 354 -28.43 -40.22 9.00
N ILE A 355 -29.46 -39.43 8.67
CA ILE A 355 -30.46 -39.74 7.64
C ILE A 355 -30.49 -38.71 6.50
N SER A 356 -29.59 -37.74 6.53
CA SER A 356 -29.61 -36.57 5.64
C SER A 356 -29.41 -36.92 4.16
N ASP A 357 -28.81 -38.06 3.86
CA ASP A 357 -28.55 -38.58 2.52
C ASP A 357 -29.74 -39.34 1.90
N LEU A 358 -30.71 -39.80 2.71
CA LEU A 358 -31.79 -40.68 2.26
C LEU A 358 -32.91 -39.93 1.51
N SER A 359 -33.14 -38.65 1.81
CA SER A 359 -34.08 -37.76 1.08
C SER A 359 -35.50 -38.33 0.89
N TYR A 360 -36.05 -39.02 1.88
CA TYR A 360 -37.39 -39.61 1.76
C TYR A 360 -38.50 -38.57 1.84
N PRO A 361 -39.58 -38.71 1.03
CA PRO A 361 -40.67 -37.76 1.01
C PRO A 361 -41.55 -37.78 2.26
N VAL A 362 -41.54 -38.87 3.04
CA VAL A 362 -42.33 -39.00 4.28
C VAL A 362 -41.48 -39.63 5.37
N LEU A 363 -41.43 -38.97 6.53
CA LEU A 363 -40.83 -39.48 7.75
C LEU A 363 -41.86 -39.44 8.88
N PHE A 364 -42.10 -40.59 9.49
CA PHE A 364 -42.81 -40.69 10.76
C PHE A 364 -41.80 -40.59 11.91
N VAL A 365 -42.10 -39.81 12.92
CA VAL A 365 -41.25 -39.66 14.11
C VAL A 365 -42.09 -39.91 15.35
N THR A 366 -41.72 -40.92 16.14
CA THR A 366 -42.39 -41.30 17.39
C THR A 366 -41.43 -41.13 18.56
N GLY A 367 -41.95 -41.06 19.80
CA GLY A 367 -41.15 -40.92 21.02
C GLY A 367 -41.58 -39.74 21.88
N HIS A 368 -40.70 -39.31 22.78
CA HIS A 368 -40.98 -38.16 23.64
C HIS A 368 -41.20 -36.89 22.80
N MET A 369 -42.30 -36.17 23.04
CA MET A 369 -42.70 -35.04 22.20
C MET A 369 -41.65 -33.91 22.14
N GLN A 370 -40.84 -33.73 23.19
CA GLN A 370 -39.72 -32.78 23.14
C GLN A 370 -38.66 -33.20 22.10
N ASN A 371 -38.27 -34.47 22.08
CA ASN A 371 -37.30 -35.00 21.12
C ASN A 371 -37.85 -34.89 19.70
N VAL A 372 -39.13 -35.22 19.51
CA VAL A 372 -39.85 -35.08 18.24
C VAL A 372 -39.81 -33.64 17.74
N ILE A 373 -40.14 -32.66 18.61
CA ILE A 373 -40.09 -31.23 18.27
C ILE A 373 -38.68 -30.80 17.88
N ASP A 374 -37.67 -31.27 18.60
CA ASP A 374 -36.29 -30.91 18.34
C ASP A 374 -35.79 -31.49 17.00
N VAL A 375 -36.20 -32.70 16.64
CA VAL A 375 -35.96 -33.27 15.29
C VAL A 375 -36.70 -32.50 14.21
N VAL A 376 -37.99 -32.19 14.39
CA VAL A 376 -38.78 -31.41 13.42
C VAL A 376 -38.13 -30.04 13.15
N ARG A 377 -37.68 -29.38 14.22
CA ARG A 377 -36.95 -28.10 14.13
C ARG A 377 -35.62 -28.24 13.42
N SER A 378 -34.86 -29.29 13.73
CA SER A 378 -33.54 -29.53 13.13
C SER A 378 -33.64 -29.93 11.64
N MET A 379 -34.74 -30.58 11.23
CA MET A 379 -34.99 -30.95 9.83
C MET A 379 -35.36 -29.75 8.96
N GLY A 380 -36.10 -28.78 9.50
CA GLY A 380 -36.50 -27.57 8.77
C GLY A 380 -37.42 -27.85 7.56
N GLN A 381 -38.19 -28.94 7.60
CA GLN A 381 -39.16 -29.33 6.56
C GLN A 381 -40.60 -29.15 7.05
N HIS A 382 -41.58 -29.26 6.16
CA HIS A 382 -42.98 -29.29 6.56
C HIS A 382 -43.26 -30.49 7.45
N ALA A 383 -43.98 -30.25 8.54
CA ALA A 383 -44.33 -31.29 9.49
C ALA A 383 -45.72 -31.07 10.07
N ILE A 384 -46.30 -32.16 10.56
CA ILE A 384 -47.57 -32.14 11.30
C ILE A 384 -47.31 -32.85 12.61
N LEU A 385 -47.35 -32.09 13.70
CA LEU A 385 -47.33 -32.65 15.04
C LEU A 385 -48.73 -33.20 15.34
N VAL A 386 -48.77 -34.47 15.73
CA VAL A 386 -49.99 -35.24 16.04
C VAL A 386 -49.85 -35.86 17.42
N GLU A 387 -50.91 -36.46 17.95
CA GLU A 387 -50.76 -37.20 19.21
C GLU A 387 -49.75 -38.33 19.04
N GLY A 388 -48.73 -38.31 19.91
CA GLY A 388 -47.69 -39.34 19.96
C GLY A 388 -46.50 -39.14 19.02
N GLY A 389 -46.48 -38.10 18.18
CA GLY A 389 -45.33 -37.89 17.29
C GLY A 389 -45.50 -36.80 16.23
N ALA A 390 -44.77 -36.96 15.13
CA ALA A 390 -44.82 -36.07 13.98
C ALA A 390 -44.80 -36.83 12.64
N ILE A 391 -45.40 -36.21 11.64
CA ILE A 391 -45.30 -36.61 10.23
C ILE A 391 -44.57 -35.48 9.51
N ILE A 392 -43.32 -35.71 9.11
CA ILE A 392 -42.52 -34.78 8.30
C ILE A 392 -42.69 -35.20 6.84
N THR A 393 -42.98 -34.25 5.95
CA THR A 393 -43.31 -34.59 4.57
C THR A 393 -42.94 -33.49 3.58
N THR A 394 -42.51 -33.88 2.38
CA THR A 394 -42.38 -32.97 1.23
C THR A 394 -43.62 -32.99 0.35
N LEU A 395 -44.62 -33.82 0.66
CA LEU A 395 -45.88 -33.90 -0.09
C LEU A 395 -46.87 -32.81 0.38
N PRO A 396 -47.67 -32.23 -0.53
CA PRO A 396 -48.72 -31.27 -0.14
C PRO A 396 -49.72 -31.87 0.85
N ILE A 397 -49.94 -31.18 1.97
CA ILE A 397 -50.89 -31.60 3.01
C ILE A 397 -52.30 -31.13 2.62
N ILE A 398 -53.25 -32.06 2.54
CA ILE A 398 -54.65 -31.78 2.18
C ILE A 398 -55.47 -31.50 3.44
N SER A 399 -55.33 -32.37 4.44
CA SER A 399 -56.04 -32.29 5.72
C SER A 399 -55.20 -32.95 6.82
N SER A 400 -55.47 -32.57 8.06
CA SER A 400 -54.86 -33.18 9.24
C SER A 400 -55.92 -33.60 10.24
N SER A 401 -55.62 -34.67 10.97
CA SER A 401 -56.42 -35.20 12.06
C SER A 401 -55.57 -35.30 13.32
N LYS A 402 -56.19 -35.73 14.41
CA LYS A 402 -55.55 -35.87 15.70
C LYS A 402 -54.37 -36.86 15.67
N ASN A 403 -54.45 -37.90 14.84
CA ASN A 403 -53.48 -39.00 14.77
C ASN A 403 -52.81 -39.13 13.38
N GLY A 404 -53.00 -38.18 12.47
CA GLY A 404 -52.49 -38.32 11.11
C GLY A 404 -52.80 -37.15 10.18
N ALA A 405 -52.60 -37.39 8.89
CA ALA A 405 -52.88 -36.45 7.82
C ALA A 405 -53.12 -37.14 6.49
N SER A 406 -53.88 -36.47 5.61
CA SER A 406 -53.99 -36.87 4.20
C SER A 406 -53.13 -35.95 3.35
N VAL A 407 -52.32 -36.55 2.48
CA VAL A 407 -51.39 -35.84 1.59
C VAL A 407 -51.71 -36.13 0.12
N GLN A 408 -51.35 -35.18 -0.74
CA GLN A 408 -51.49 -35.32 -2.19
C GLN A 408 -50.25 -36.00 -2.75
N LEU A 409 -50.41 -37.23 -3.25
CA LEU A 409 -49.30 -37.98 -3.83
C LEU A 409 -49.04 -37.54 -5.28
N SER A 410 -50.10 -37.49 -6.09
CA SER A 410 -50.12 -37.02 -7.47
C SER A 410 -51.44 -36.30 -7.73
N GLU A 411 -51.69 -35.71 -8.90
CA GLU A 411 -52.96 -34.99 -9.20
C GLU A 411 -54.24 -35.77 -8.87
N LYS A 412 -54.20 -37.11 -8.96
CA LYS A 412 -55.39 -37.98 -8.79
C LYS A 412 -55.34 -38.87 -7.56
N LYS A 413 -54.19 -38.97 -6.89
CA LYS A 413 -53.97 -39.93 -5.79
C LYS A 413 -53.72 -39.20 -4.48
N THR A 414 -54.45 -39.60 -3.46
CA THR A 414 -54.25 -39.17 -2.08
C THR A 414 -53.78 -40.34 -1.24
N LEU A 415 -53.03 -40.04 -0.19
CA LEU A 415 -52.51 -41.02 0.75
C LEU A 415 -52.81 -40.54 2.17
N ARG A 416 -53.34 -41.44 2.99
CA ARG A 416 -53.44 -41.21 4.43
C ARG A 416 -52.18 -41.69 5.13
N LEU A 417 -51.59 -40.81 5.91
CA LEU A 417 -50.46 -41.06 6.80
C LEU A 417 -50.99 -41.00 8.23
N ALA A 418 -50.85 -42.08 8.99
CA ALA A 418 -51.28 -42.14 10.38
C ALA A 418 -50.11 -42.56 11.28
N LEU A 419 -50.14 -42.09 12.52
CA LEU A 419 -49.13 -42.36 13.51
C LEU A 419 -49.76 -43.02 14.73
N ALA A 420 -49.14 -44.09 15.21
CA ALA A 420 -49.58 -44.79 16.42
C ALA A 420 -48.41 -44.97 17.39
N TYR A 421 -48.40 -44.20 18.47
CA TYR A 421 -47.40 -44.30 19.52
C TYR A 421 -48.07 -44.71 20.83
N LEU A 422 -47.88 -45.97 21.23
CA LEU A 422 -48.59 -46.61 22.34
C LEU A 422 -47.60 -47.14 23.40
N PRO A 423 -46.86 -46.25 24.10
CA PRO A 423 -45.80 -46.62 25.04
C PRO A 423 -46.31 -47.51 26.18
N GLU A 424 -45.60 -48.60 26.42
CA GLU A 424 -45.87 -49.57 27.48
C GLU A 424 -44.61 -50.41 27.72
N TYR A 425 -44.14 -50.53 28.97
CA TYR A 425 -42.87 -51.20 29.28
C TYR A 425 -43.00 -52.32 30.32
N GLU A 426 -44.15 -52.41 30.99
CA GLU A 426 -44.41 -53.40 32.04
C GLU A 426 -44.36 -54.83 31.47
N VAL A 427 -44.90 -55.08 30.27
CA VAL A 427 -44.92 -56.43 29.70
C VAL A 427 -43.51 -56.95 29.44
N LEU A 428 -42.71 -56.23 28.65
CA LEU A 428 -41.35 -56.65 28.30
C LEU A 428 -40.40 -56.62 29.51
N SER A 429 -40.58 -55.68 30.45
CA SER A 429 -39.79 -55.67 31.69
C SER A 429 -40.14 -56.86 32.61
N THR A 430 -41.44 -57.18 32.74
CA THR A 430 -41.89 -58.35 33.49
C THR A 430 -41.35 -59.63 32.86
N PHE A 431 -41.41 -59.74 31.53
CA PHE A 431 -40.83 -60.85 30.78
C PHE A 431 -39.32 -61.00 31.05
N ALA A 432 -38.56 -59.91 30.89
CA ALA A 432 -37.11 -59.91 31.11
C ALA A 432 -36.72 -60.24 32.56
N SER A 433 -37.59 -59.95 33.54
CA SER A 433 -37.40 -60.31 34.95
C SER A 433 -37.86 -61.73 35.31
N GLY A 434 -38.45 -62.48 34.37
CA GLY A 434 -38.99 -63.82 34.62
C GLY A 434 -40.35 -63.85 35.33
N GLY A 435 -41.08 -62.73 35.34
CA GLY A 435 -42.41 -62.62 35.94
C GLY A 435 -43.56 -63.07 35.02
N ASP A 436 -44.78 -63.00 35.53
CA ASP A 436 -46.01 -63.31 34.78
C ASP A 436 -46.43 -62.17 33.83
N TRP A 437 -45.71 -62.08 32.72
CA TRP A 437 -45.91 -61.05 31.70
C TRP A 437 -47.24 -61.19 30.94
N GLN A 438 -47.80 -62.40 30.85
CA GLN A 438 -49.07 -62.64 30.13
C GLN A 438 -50.25 -62.03 30.87
N THR A 439 -50.27 -62.11 32.20
CA THR A 439 -51.30 -61.44 33.01
C THR A 439 -51.19 -59.92 32.91
N VAL A 440 -49.96 -59.39 32.93
CA VAL A 440 -49.71 -57.94 32.71
C VAL A 440 -50.21 -57.51 31.34
N GLN A 441 -49.87 -58.28 30.30
CA GLN A 441 -50.29 -58.04 28.92
C GLN A 441 -51.81 -57.96 28.79
N LYS A 442 -52.55 -58.93 29.33
CA LYS A 442 -54.03 -58.93 29.34
C LYS A 442 -54.61 -57.71 30.05
N ARG A 443 -54.00 -57.26 31.14
CA ARG A 443 -54.44 -56.08 31.90
C ARG A 443 -54.30 -54.79 31.09
N VAL A 444 -53.17 -54.60 30.40
CA VAL A 444 -52.88 -53.35 29.68
C VAL A 444 -53.47 -53.31 28.26
N THR A 445 -53.83 -54.46 27.69
CA THR A 445 -54.27 -54.60 26.30
C THR A 445 -55.47 -53.73 25.92
N GLN A 446 -56.53 -53.72 26.73
CA GLN A 446 -57.81 -53.16 26.31
C GLN A 446 -57.71 -51.65 26.00
N ALA A 447 -57.07 -50.88 26.87
CA ALA A 447 -56.89 -49.44 26.68
C ALA A 447 -56.08 -49.13 25.40
N ARG A 448 -55.05 -49.95 25.13
CA ARG A 448 -54.17 -49.80 23.96
C ARG A 448 -54.89 -50.16 22.66
N LEU A 449 -55.71 -51.22 22.68
CA LEU A 449 -56.58 -51.58 21.55
C LEU A 449 -57.60 -50.50 21.25
N ASP A 450 -58.21 -49.89 22.27
CA ASP A 450 -59.21 -48.84 22.06
C ASP A 450 -58.58 -47.54 21.50
N ALA A 451 -57.36 -47.22 21.92
CA ALA A 451 -56.57 -46.16 21.29
C ALA A 451 -56.25 -46.48 19.82
N LEU A 452 -55.79 -47.70 19.53
CA LEU A 452 -55.46 -48.13 18.17
C LEU A 452 -56.69 -48.17 17.25
N LYS A 453 -57.84 -48.62 17.74
CA LYS A 453 -59.13 -48.55 17.02
C LYS A 453 -59.51 -47.12 16.68
N THR A 454 -59.26 -46.17 17.58
CA THR A 454 -59.52 -44.75 17.33
C THR A 454 -58.66 -44.24 16.16
N ILE A 455 -57.37 -44.55 16.16
CA ILE A 455 -56.41 -44.16 15.10
C ILE A 455 -56.81 -44.77 13.75
N VAL A 456 -57.15 -46.07 13.73
CA VAL A 456 -57.58 -46.76 12.51
C VAL A 456 -58.93 -46.23 12.00
N GLY A 457 -59.85 -45.92 12.92
CA GLY A 457 -61.22 -45.46 12.62
C GLY A 457 -61.32 -44.06 12.04
N GLU A 458 -60.28 -43.23 12.15
CA GLU A 458 -60.22 -41.92 11.49
C GLU A 458 -60.12 -42.00 9.95
N GLY A 459 -59.81 -43.16 9.37
CA GLY A 459 -59.69 -43.36 7.93
C GLY A 459 -60.65 -44.42 7.37
N SER A 460 -60.80 -44.45 6.05
CA SER A 460 -61.64 -45.46 5.37
C SER A 460 -60.86 -46.71 4.96
N ILE A 461 -61.51 -47.87 4.95
CA ILE A 461 -60.96 -49.14 4.44
C ILE A 461 -60.60 -49.08 2.94
N THR A 462 -61.20 -48.16 2.19
CA THR A 462 -60.95 -47.97 0.76
C THR A 462 -59.82 -46.99 0.47
N GLU A 463 -59.37 -46.23 1.48
CA GLU A 463 -58.33 -45.22 1.33
C GLU A 463 -56.94 -45.86 1.51
N PRO A 464 -55.99 -45.64 0.57
CA PRO A 464 -54.59 -45.99 0.76
C PRO A 464 -54.07 -45.37 2.05
N THR A 465 -53.59 -46.21 2.97
CA THR A 465 -53.15 -45.78 4.30
C THR A 465 -51.82 -46.41 4.66
N ILE A 466 -50.89 -45.60 5.17
CA ILE A 466 -49.68 -46.08 5.85
C ILE A 466 -49.75 -45.64 7.31
N ILE A 467 -49.45 -46.58 8.22
CA ILE A 467 -49.35 -46.33 9.65
C ILE A 467 -47.90 -46.53 10.07
N GLY A 468 -47.23 -45.44 10.46
CA GLY A 468 -45.99 -45.51 11.23
C GLY A 468 -46.33 -45.74 12.70
N SER A 469 -45.82 -46.80 13.31
CA SER A 469 -46.23 -47.17 14.65
C SER A 469 -45.10 -47.65 15.54
N SER A 470 -45.14 -47.23 16.79
CA SER A 470 -44.38 -47.77 17.90
C SER A 470 -45.40 -48.39 18.85
N LEU A 471 -45.58 -49.69 18.71
CA LEU A 471 -46.61 -50.44 19.42
C LEU A 471 -46.09 -51.04 20.72
N PHE A 472 -44.80 -50.99 21.05
CA PHE A 472 -44.23 -51.55 22.30
C PHE A 472 -44.70 -52.97 22.60
N GLU A 473 -45.01 -53.72 21.55
CA GLU A 473 -45.56 -55.06 21.58
C GLU A 473 -44.95 -55.81 20.39
N PRO A 474 -44.44 -57.04 20.58
CA PRO A 474 -43.96 -57.85 19.47
C PRO A 474 -45.07 -58.22 18.49
N SER A 475 -44.70 -58.61 17.28
CA SER A 475 -45.68 -59.12 16.33
C SER A 475 -46.04 -60.56 16.67
N HIS A 476 -47.33 -60.89 16.57
CA HIS A 476 -47.82 -62.27 16.71
C HIS A 476 -47.22 -63.22 15.66
N GLN A 477 -46.64 -62.69 14.57
CA GLN A 477 -45.96 -63.49 13.56
C GLN A 477 -44.49 -63.80 13.93
N ASP A 478 -43.90 -63.03 14.85
CA ASP A 478 -42.48 -63.15 15.25
C ASP A 478 -42.30 -64.19 16.38
N TRP A 479 -43.35 -64.37 17.19
CA TRP A 479 -43.42 -65.32 18.30
C TRP A 479 -44.18 -66.56 17.84
N ASN A 480 -43.42 -67.60 17.50
CA ASN A 480 -43.96 -68.87 17.04
C ASN A 480 -42.98 -70.00 17.31
N THR A 481 -43.48 -71.23 17.28
CA THR A 481 -42.70 -72.46 17.53
C THR A 481 -41.45 -72.61 16.64
N PHE A 482 -41.40 -71.98 15.46
CA PHE A 482 -40.28 -72.04 14.52
C PHE A 482 -39.30 -70.87 14.64
N SER A 483 -39.47 -69.97 15.61
CA SER A 483 -38.58 -68.83 15.81
C SER A 483 -37.14 -69.29 16.10
N PRO A 484 -36.10 -68.65 15.54
CA PRO A 484 -34.71 -69.00 15.80
C PRO A 484 -34.25 -68.54 17.19
N ILE A 485 -35.05 -67.68 17.84
CA ILE A 485 -34.77 -67.11 19.16
C ILE A 485 -35.56 -67.91 20.19
N THR A 486 -34.85 -68.59 21.10
CA THR A 486 -35.43 -69.56 22.04
C THR A 486 -36.60 -69.02 22.84
N TYR A 487 -36.52 -67.78 23.32
CA TYR A 487 -37.56 -67.21 24.16
C TYR A 487 -38.84 -66.82 23.39
N ARG A 488 -38.78 -66.82 22.05
CA ARG A 488 -39.92 -66.58 21.14
C ARG A 488 -40.58 -67.87 20.65
N GLN A 489 -40.07 -69.04 21.05
CA GLN A 489 -40.58 -70.36 20.64
C GLN A 489 -41.87 -70.74 21.37
N ILE A 490 -42.83 -69.81 21.39
CA ILE A 490 -44.15 -69.95 22.00
C ILE A 490 -45.12 -69.27 21.05
N ASP A 491 -46.16 -69.99 20.62
CA ASP A 491 -47.24 -69.39 19.84
C ASP A 491 -48.04 -68.47 20.76
N TYR A 492 -47.92 -67.16 20.56
CA TYR A 492 -48.61 -66.15 21.37
C TYR A 492 -49.27 -65.09 20.48
N LEU A 493 -50.54 -64.81 20.75
CA LEU A 493 -51.30 -63.79 20.04
C LEU A 493 -51.07 -62.43 20.69
N TRP A 494 -50.24 -61.62 20.04
CA TRP A 494 -50.02 -60.21 20.38
C TRP A 494 -51.15 -59.34 19.79
N PRO A 495 -52.09 -58.84 20.62
CA PRO A 495 -53.37 -58.32 20.16
C PRO A 495 -53.31 -57.09 19.27
N LEU A 496 -52.33 -56.20 19.44
CA LEU A 496 -52.24 -54.97 18.65
C LEU A 496 -51.90 -55.27 17.19
N SER A 497 -50.92 -56.15 16.98
CA SER A 497 -50.52 -56.60 15.64
C SER A 497 -51.62 -57.41 14.96
N THR A 498 -52.29 -58.31 15.70
CA THR A 498 -53.43 -59.09 15.18
C THR A 498 -54.60 -58.18 14.76
N PHE A 499 -54.94 -57.18 15.59
CA PHE A 499 -56.00 -56.23 15.24
C PHE A 499 -55.73 -55.47 13.94
N LEU A 500 -54.49 -55.07 13.69
CA LEU A 500 -54.12 -54.36 12.46
C LEU A 500 -54.26 -55.27 11.23
N GLU A 501 -53.86 -56.53 11.34
CA GLU A 501 -54.06 -57.53 10.28
C GLU A 501 -55.55 -57.76 10.00
N ASP A 502 -56.38 -57.93 11.04
CA ASP A 502 -57.84 -58.04 10.93
C ASP A 502 -58.46 -56.78 10.27
N ALA A 503 -57.85 -55.61 10.49
CA ALA A 503 -58.21 -54.33 9.87
C ALA A 503 -57.65 -54.16 8.43
N GLN A 504 -57.15 -55.24 7.82
CA GLN A 504 -56.56 -55.31 6.47
C GLN A 504 -55.28 -54.48 6.29
N PHE A 505 -54.52 -54.27 7.35
CA PHE A 505 -53.17 -53.74 7.24
C PHE A 505 -52.16 -54.88 7.13
N TYR A 506 -51.23 -54.73 6.19
CA TYR A 506 -50.08 -55.61 6.05
C TYR A 506 -48.92 -55.04 6.85
N ASP A 507 -48.32 -55.89 7.70
CA ASP A 507 -47.00 -55.65 8.27
C ASP A 507 -45.96 -55.64 7.15
N VAL A 508 -45.40 -54.48 6.87
CA VAL A 508 -44.54 -54.24 5.71
C VAL A 508 -43.24 -55.03 5.79
N TYR A 509 -42.71 -55.18 7.01
CA TYR A 509 -41.49 -55.95 7.22
C TYR A 509 -41.72 -57.42 6.89
N ARG A 510 -42.84 -57.98 7.36
CA ARG A 510 -43.21 -59.38 7.09
C ARG A 510 -43.59 -59.64 5.64
N ALA A 511 -44.23 -58.67 4.98
CA ALA A 511 -44.53 -58.75 3.56
C ALA A 511 -43.27 -58.83 2.67
N THR A 512 -42.13 -58.36 3.17
CA THR A 512 -40.86 -58.29 2.41
C THR A 512 -39.78 -59.26 2.93
N HIS A 513 -39.94 -59.79 4.15
CA HIS A 513 -39.07 -60.79 4.78
C HIS A 513 -39.90 -62.05 5.11
N PHE A 514 -39.97 -62.96 4.13
CA PHE A 514 -40.88 -64.11 4.12
C PHE A 514 -40.64 -65.18 5.17
N SER A 515 -39.55 -65.13 5.93
CA SER A 515 -39.20 -66.16 6.91
C SER A 515 -39.08 -65.56 8.31
N SER A 516 -40.16 -65.72 9.09
CA SER A 516 -40.15 -65.44 10.54
C SER A 516 -39.14 -66.28 11.30
N ALA A 517 -38.71 -67.41 10.72
CA ALA A 517 -37.72 -68.33 11.26
C ALA A 517 -36.25 -67.88 11.06
N THR A 518 -35.97 -66.92 10.17
CA THR A 518 -34.59 -66.51 9.87
C THR A 518 -34.34 -65.01 9.97
N ASP A 519 -35.37 -64.19 9.79
CA ASP A 519 -35.23 -62.74 9.91
C ASP A 519 -36.50 -62.12 10.52
N ALA A 520 -36.44 -61.89 11.82
CA ALA A 520 -37.55 -61.29 12.56
C ALA A 520 -37.42 -59.77 12.75
N GLY A 521 -36.27 -59.21 12.37
CA GLY A 521 -35.93 -57.83 12.69
C GLY A 521 -35.87 -57.53 14.19
N ASN A 522 -35.34 -56.36 14.51
CA ASN A 522 -35.18 -55.85 15.86
C ASN A 522 -35.08 -54.32 15.83
N THR A 523 -36.19 -53.65 16.13
CA THR A 523 -36.22 -52.19 16.29
C THR A 523 -35.87 -51.75 17.72
N PHE A 524 -35.83 -52.72 18.65
CA PHE A 524 -35.47 -52.54 20.03
C PHE A 524 -34.50 -53.64 20.47
N VAL A 525 -33.39 -53.24 21.10
CA VAL A 525 -32.38 -54.14 21.64
C VAL A 525 -32.09 -53.75 23.08
N LYS A 526 -32.22 -54.71 24.01
CA LYS A 526 -31.84 -54.58 25.41
C LYS A 526 -31.21 -55.86 25.93
N LYS A 527 -29.88 -55.87 26.09
CA LYS A 527 -29.11 -57.09 26.41
C LYS A 527 -29.41 -58.20 25.40
N GLU A 528 -29.92 -59.35 25.86
CA GLU A 528 -30.32 -60.49 25.02
C GLU A 528 -31.73 -60.34 24.42
N LEU A 529 -32.52 -59.38 24.89
CA LEU A 529 -33.87 -59.12 24.36
C LEU A 529 -33.76 -58.29 23.09
N LYS A 530 -34.12 -58.88 21.95
CA LYS A 530 -34.12 -58.21 20.65
C LYS A 530 -35.52 -58.32 20.10
N GLU A 531 -36.29 -57.23 20.14
CA GLU A 531 -37.68 -57.21 19.70
C GLU A 531 -37.93 -56.22 18.58
N ARG A 532 -38.89 -56.55 17.73
CA ARG A 532 -39.50 -55.60 16.83
C ARG A 532 -40.75 -55.09 17.52
N ILE A 533 -40.76 -53.81 17.82
CA ILE A 533 -41.88 -53.14 18.49
C ILE A 533 -42.33 -51.88 17.74
N ASP A 534 -41.58 -51.52 16.69
CA ASP A 534 -41.86 -50.45 15.76
C ASP A 534 -42.15 -51.07 14.39
N TYR A 535 -43.11 -50.48 13.67
CA TYR A 535 -43.67 -51.06 12.47
C TYR A 535 -44.11 -49.98 11.48
N LEU A 536 -43.94 -50.31 10.21
CA LEU A 536 -44.71 -49.70 9.13
C LEU A 536 -45.81 -50.69 8.71
N PHE A 537 -47.05 -50.24 8.76
CA PHE A 537 -48.20 -50.98 8.28
C PHE A 537 -48.78 -50.29 7.05
N SER A 538 -49.28 -51.06 6.09
CA SER A 538 -49.87 -50.51 4.87
C SER A 538 -51.19 -51.17 4.49
N ARG A 539 -52.11 -50.39 3.91
CA ARG A 539 -53.40 -50.87 3.41
C ARG A 539 -53.70 -50.25 2.05
N LYS A 540 -54.04 -51.09 1.06
CA LYS A 540 -54.22 -50.70 -0.36
C LYS A 540 -52.96 -50.11 -1.02
N LEU A 541 -51.79 -50.40 -0.46
CA LEU A 541 -50.49 -50.16 -1.08
C LEU A 541 -49.75 -51.49 -1.19
N LEU A 542 -48.85 -51.61 -2.16
CA LEU A 542 -48.00 -52.78 -2.31
C LEU A 542 -46.61 -52.48 -1.73
N PRO A 543 -46.21 -53.12 -0.62
CA PRO A 543 -44.85 -53.05 -0.13
C PRO A 543 -43.87 -53.66 -1.12
N LEU A 544 -42.75 -52.99 -1.38
CA LEU A 544 -41.71 -53.45 -2.31
C LEU A 544 -40.46 -53.92 -1.57
N SER A 545 -40.04 -53.15 -0.57
CA SER A 545 -38.87 -53.44 0.26
C SER A 545 -39.04 -52.84 1.64
N SER A 546 -38.30 -53.37 2.61
CA SER A 546 -38.10 -52.73 3.90
C SER A 546 -36.70 -53.05 4.43
N SER A 547 -36.20 -52.23 5.34
CA SER A 547 -34.96 -52.46 6.07
C SER A 547 -35.00 -51.76 7.42
N MET A 548 -34.17 -52.23 8.34
CA MET A 548 -33.85 -51.47 9.55
C MET A 548 -32.81 -50.40 9.23
N LEU A 549 -32.86 -49.29 9.98
CA LEU A 549 -31.98 -48.14 9.82
C LEU A 549 -31.37 -47.77 11.18
N THR A 550 -30.07 -47.49 11.18
CA THR A 550 -29.38 -46.91 12.34
C THR A 550 -29.71 -45.42 12.44
N ILE A 551 -30.19 -44.95 13.59
CA ILE A 551 -30.61 -43.56 13.81
C ILE A 551 -29.64 -42.87 14.77
N GLY A 552 -28.46 -42.49 14.26
CA GLY A 552 -27.46 -41.75 15.06
C GLY A 552 -27.26 -42.30 16.48
N GLY A 553 -27.33 -41.41 17.47
CA GLY A 553 -27.18 -41.76 18.89
C GLY A 553 -28.24 -42.71 19.46
N GLU A 554 -29.44 -42.81 18.88
CA GLU A 554 -30.51 -43.73 19.34
C GLU A 554 -30.14 -45.21 19.15
N SER A 555 -29.32 -45.49 18.13
CA SER A 555 -28.85 -46.84 17.85
C SER A 555 -27.58 -47.21 18.62
N VAL A 556 -27.05 -46.27 19.41
CA VAL A 556 -26.01 -46.53 20.40
C VAL A 556 -26.68 -46.91 21.71
N THR A 557 -26.12 -47.90 22.39
CA THR A 557 -26.67 -48.38 23.66
C THR A 557 -26.62 -47.27 24.72
N ASP A 558 -27.79 -46.92 25.28
CA ASP A 558 -27.94 -45.92 26.33
C ASP A 558 -27.44 -46.42 27.72
N GLU A 559 -27.57 -45.57 28.74
CA GLU A 559 -27.24 -45.90 30.14
C GLU A 559 -28.03 -47.11 30.68
N ASN A 560 -29.21 -47.39 30.12
CA ASN A 560 -30.07 -48.50 30.50
C ASN A 560 -29.82 -49.78 29.68
N GLY A 561 -28.85 -49.76 28.75
CA GLY A 561 -28.55 -50.89 27.89
C GLY A 561 -29.50 -51.05 26.70
N VAL A 562 -30.22 -49.99 26.30
CA VAL A 562 -31.23 -49.96 25.24
C VAL A 562 -30.66 -49.30 23.99
N ALA A 563 -30.90 -49.90 22.82
CA ALA A 563 -30.68 -49.29 21.52
C ALA A 563 -31.94 -49.43 20.65
N ARG A 564 -32.28 -48.37 19.91
CA ARG A 564 -33.42 -48.33 18.98
C ARG A 564 -32.97 -48.21 17.54
N TYR A 565 -33.76 -48.78 16.62
CA TYR A 565 -33.52 -48.73 15.18
C TYR A 565 -34.76 -48.26 14.44
N GLY A 566 -34.54 -47.48 13.40
CA GLY A 566 -35.57 -47.03 12.48
C GLY A 566 -36.00 -48.10 11.51
N LEU A 567 -37.07 -47.80 10.79
CA LEU A 567 -37.53 -48.59 9.67
C LEU A 567 -37.59 -47.73 8.43
N VAL A 568 -37.14 -48.28 7.33
CA VAL A 568 -37.32 -47.72 6.00
C VAL A 568 -38.11 -48.71 5.16
N ALA A 569 -39.00 -48.20 4.32
CA ALA A 569 -39.76 -49.03 3.41
C ALA A 569 -40.16 -48.28 2.15
N SER A 570 -40.36 -49.06 1.10
CA SER A 570 -40.73 -48.57 -0.21
C SER A 570 -42.05 -49.17 -0.67
N PHE A 571 -42.89 -48.35 -1.30
CA PHE A 571 -44.24 -48.72 -1.69
C PHE A 571 -44.52 -48.38 -3.15
N LEU A 572 -45.25 -49.26 -3.81
CA LEU A 572 -45.98 -48.90 -5.02
C LEU A 572 -47.40 -48.46 -4.62
N VAL A 573 -47.77 -47.25 -5.05
CA VAL A 573 -49.13 -46.72 -4.84
C VAL A 573 -49.96 -46.98 -6.09
N PRO A 574 -50.85 -48.01 -6.10
CA PRO A 574 -51.59 -48.43 -7.29
C PRO A 574 -52.50 -47.35 -7.86
#